data_AF-A0A8B4HA42-F1
#
_entry.id   AF-A0A8B4HA42-F1
#
_cell.length_a   1.000
_cell.length_b   1.000
_cell.length_c   1.000
_cell.angle_alpha   90.00
_cell.angle_beta   90.00
_cell.angle_gamma   90.00
#
_symmetry.space_group_name_H-M   'P 1'
#
loop_
_entity.id
_entity.type
_entity.pdbx_description
1 polymer ?
#
loop_
_entity_poly.entity_id
_entity_poly.type
_entity_poly.pdbx_seq_one_letter_code
_entity_poly.pdbx_strand_id
1 'polypeptide(L)'
;MAASIALDLAINLPAQGFADDAEAREVCSFLAHQLTMLKTTTDKAVAQHFTTLPLTGDISGVKDDRDAMYYRGCNFDAFRGLTEGYFDRIIADLGDETKSRPVGCYRDPRVSAPGVVAEVCRELGLSESAAVYFLQLLALVDPTDSNVKAWNGWKKKQFDEARAELVAHDLVVEGKRTGAGRTVFLPGAWWEAQSGSMPVEAWKSNFYLIRYRERCESTVRWCPPTEPFDQLFPTVWGRWLSGDRPSFDALTTKKYRR
;
A
#
# COMPACT_ATOMS: atom_id res chain seq x y z
N MET A 1 16.47 9.79 6.33
CA MET A 1 15.63 10.62 5.44
C MET A 1 15.87 10.24 3.99
N ALA A 2 17.13 10.11 3.56
CA ALA A 2 17.50 9.68 2.20
C ALA A 2 16.78 8.39 1.75
N ALA A 3 16.77 7.31 2.56
CA ALA A 3 16.09 6.06 2.20
C ALA A 3 14.58 6.24 1.95
N SER A 4 13.87 6.96 2.81
CA SER A 4 12.44 7.21 2.61
C SER A 4 12.15 8.07 1.39
N ILE A 5 13.00 9.08 1.10
CA ILE A 5 12.86 9.90 -0.11
C ILE A 5 13.12 9.06 -1.36
N ALA A 6 14.15 8.23 -1.36
CA ALA A 6 14.48 7.37 -2.49
C ALA A 6 13.34 6.36 -2.75
N LEU A 7 12.78 5.75 -1.70
CA LEU A 7 11.63 4.84 -1.81
C LEU A 7 10.37 5.57 -2.32
N ASP A 8 10.12 6.79 -1.86
CA ASP A 8 9.00 7.61 -2.33
C ASP A 8 9.12 7.88 -3.84
N LEU A 9 10.29 8.35 -4.29
CA LEU A 9 10.56 8.60 -5.71
C LEU A 9 10.46 7.32 -6.54
N ALA A 10 11.04 6.22 -6.05
CA ALA A 10 11.03 4.91 -6.70
C ALA A 10 9.62 4.34 -6.96
N ILE A 11 8.62 4.82 -6.22
CA ILE A 11 7.25 4.31 -6.29
C ILE A 11 6.32 5.33 -6.91
N ASN A 12 6.41 6.59 -6.50
CA ASN A 12 5.48 7.63 -6.93
C ASN A 12 5.78 8.13 -8.33
N LEU A 13 7.05 8.23 -8.72
CA LEU A 13 7.42 8.73 -10.04
C LEU A 13 7.02 7.74 -11.14
N PRO A 14 7.42 6.46 -11.10
CA PRO A 14 6.99 5.49 -12.12
C PRO A 14 5.48 5.30 -12.16
N ALA A 15 4.80 5.44 -11.01
CA ALA A 15 3.37 5.22 -10.95
C ALA A 15 2.50 6.34 -11.52
N GLN A 16 3.08 7.49 -11.87
CA GLN A 16 2.42 8.51 -12.67
C GLN A 16 2.41 8.15 -14.16
N GLY A 17 3.28 7.21 -14.58
CA GLY A 17 3.59 6.93 -15.97
C GLY A 17 4.71 7.84 -16.49
N PHE A 18 5.39 7.38 -17.53
CA PHE A 18 6.43 8.13 -18.24
C PHE A 18 5.90 8.63 -19.58
N ALA A 19 6.55 9.66 -20.14
CA ALA A 19 6.17 10.16 -21.46
C ALA A 19 6.54 9.18 -22.58
N ASP A 20 7.69 8.52 -22.44
CA ASP A 20 8.17 7.49 -23.36
C ASP A 20 9.06 6.43 -22.67
N ASP A 21 9.33 5.35 -23.41
CA ASP A 21 10.11 4.19 -22.92
C ASP A 21 11.58 4.54 -22.62
N ALA A 22 12.16 5.54 -23.29
CA ALA A 22 13.56 5.90 -23.09
C ALA A 22 13.73 6.64 -21.75
N GLU A 23 12.87 7.62 -21.49
CA GLU A 23 12.77 8.29 -20.19
C GLU A 23 12.50 7.27 -19.07
N ALA A 24 11.55 6.36 -19.31
CA ALA A 24 11.21 5.32 -18.34
C ALA A 24 12.42 4.46 -17.95
N ARG A 25 13.21 4.02 -18.93
CA ARG A 25 14.41 3.20 -18.70
C ARG A 25 15.49 3.97 -17.95
N GLU A 26 15.79 5.20 -18.36
CA GLU A 26 16.81 6.03 -17.71
C GLU A 26 16.47 6.28 -16.23
N VAL A 27 15.25 6.74 -15.97
CA VAL A 27 14.79 7.07 -14.62
C VAL A 27 14.68 5.83 -13.75
N CYS A 28 14.10 4.74 -14.24
CA CYS A 28 13.96 3.51 -13.45
C CYS A 28 15.33 2.88 -13.14
N SER A 29 16.26 2.85 -14.10
CA SER A 29 17.62 2.34 -13.87
C SER A 29 18.37 3.18 -12.84
N PHE A 30 18.25 4.51 -12.91
CA PHE A 30 18.81 5.40 -11.89
C PHE A 30 18.24 5.13 -10.49
N LEU A 31 16.91 5.01 -10.36
CA LEU A 31 16.25 4.73 -9.08
C LEU A 31 16.63 3.35 -8.52
N ALA A 32 16.67 2.32 -9.38
CA ALA A 32 17.13 0.98 -9.01
C ALA A 32 18.56 1.00 -8.47
N HIS A 33 19.45 1.74 -9.14
CA HIS A 33 20.82 1.92 -8.69
C HIS A 33 20.89 2.62 -7.32
N GLN A 34 20.15 3.73 -7.12
CA GLN A 34 20.12 4.44 -5.84
C GLN A 34 19.63 3.54 -4.69
N LEU A 35 18.54 2.79 -4.90
CA LEU A 35 18.02 1.86 -3.89
C LEU A 35 19.01 0.73 -3.60
N THR A 36 19.67 0.19 -4.63
CA THR A 36 20.69 -0.86 -4.47
C THR A 36 21.91 -0.36 -3.68
N MET A 37 22.37 0.86 -3.95
CA MET A 37 23.43 1.50 -3.18
C MET A 37 23.04 1.68 -1.71
N LEU A 38 21.83 2.17 -1.45
CA LEU A 38 21.33 2.31 -0.08
C LEU A 38 21.18 0.96 0.63
N LYS A 39 20.73 -0.09 -0.07
CA LYS A 39 20.61 -1.45 0.45
C LYS A 39 21.95 -2.09 0.81
N THR A 40 22.99 -1.84 0.02
CA THR A 40 24.32 -2.46 0.18
C THR A 40 25.27 -1.63 1.05
N THR A 41 24.87 -0.43 1.45
CA THR A 41 25.65 0.43 2.33
C THR A 41 25.85 -0.23 3.70
N THR A 42 27.10 -0.44 4.08
CA THR A 42 27.52 -1.09 5.34
C THR A 42 27.87 -0.10 6.45
N ASP A 43 27.34 1.13 6.38
CA ASP A 43 27.61 2.16 7.36
C ASP A 43 27.04 1.75 8.74
N LYS A 44 27.95 1.36 9.64
CA LYS A 44 27.64 0.91 11.00
C LYS A 44 26.95 2.00 11.83
N ALA A 45 27.11 3.29 11.48
CA ALA A 45 26.41 4.38 12.16
C ALA A 45 24.90 4.38 11.85
N VAL A 46 24.48 3.85 10.70
CA VAL A 46 23.06 3.72 10.34
C VAL A 46 22.40 2.57 11.11
N ALA A 47 23.12 1.45 11.28
CA ALA A 47 22.60 0.24 11.92
C ALA A 47 22.36 0.36 13.44
N GLN A 48 23.05 1.30 14.11
CA GLN A 48 22.93 1.52 15.55
C GLN A 48 21.64 2.26 15.96
N HIS A 49 20.83 2.70 15.00
CA HIS A 49 19.62 3.49 15.23
C HIS A 49 18.32 2.78 14.82
N PHE A 50 18.41 1.49 14.55
CA PHE A 50 17.27 0.66 14.20
C PHE A 50 16.43 0.32 15.43
N THR A 51 15.12 0.29 15.25
CA THR A 51 14.27 -0.32 16.27
C THR A 51 14.48 -1.83 16.28
N THR A 52 14.21 -2.50 17.39
CA THR A 52 14.15 -3.97 17.45
C THR A 52 12.73 -4.49 17.19
N LEU A 53 11.78 -3.59 16.94
CA LEU A 53 10.39 -3.92 16.70
C LEU A 53 10.21 -4.54 15.30
N PRO A 54 9.20 -5.41 15.13
CA PRO A 54 8.74 -5.84 13.81
C PRO A 54 8.41 -4.64 12.91
N LEU A 55 8.77 -4.73 11.63
CA LEU A 55 8.53 -3.67 10.64
C LEU A 55 7.07 -3.57 10.17
N THR A 56 6.26 -4.60 10.44
CA THR A 56 4.83 -4.67 10.09
C THR A 56 4.04 -5.45 11.14
N GLY A 57 2.73 -5.22 11.19
CA GLY A 57 1.77 -6.01 11.94
C GLY A 57 1.39 -5.42 13.30
N ASP A 58 0.51 -6.13 14.01
CA ASP A 58 0.10 -5.78 15.37
C ASP A 58 1.19 -6.18 16.38
N ILE A 59 1.76 -5.18 17.02
CA ILE A 59 2.81 -5.28 18.04
C ILE A 59 2.32 -4.85 19.42
N SER A 60 0.99 -4.72 19.61
CA SER A 60 0.37 -4.36 20.90
C SER A 60 0.82 -5.24 22.07
N GLY A 61 1.12 -6.51 21.81
CA GLY A 61 1.62 -7.48 22.80
C GLY A 61 3.13 -7.39 23.10
N VAL A 62 3.90 -6.58 22.36
CA VAL A 62 5.35 -6.45 22.57
C VAL A 62 5.60 -5.49 23.74
N LYS A 63 6.31 -5.99 24.77
CA LYS A 63 6.60 -5.23 25.98
C LYS A 63 7.51 -4.03 25.68
N ASP A 64 7.24 -2.96 26.42
CA ASP A 64 7.91 -1.68 26.30
C ASP A 64 9.32 -1.77 26.89
N ASP A 65 10.35 -1.96 26.05
CA ASP A 65 11.69 -1.55 26.45
C ASP A 65 11.74 -0.03 26.34
N ARG A 66 11.93 0.65 27.47
CA ARG A 66 12.02 2.13 27.54
C ARG A 66 13.07 2.73 26.59
N ASP A 67 13.99 1.93 26.07
CA ASP A 67 15.00 2.29 25.08
C ASP A 67 14.48 2.24 23.62
N ALA A 68 13.42 1.49 23.32
CA ALA A 68 12.86 1.36 21.96
C ALA A 68 12.09 2.61 21.50
N MET A 69 11.66 3.46 22.45
CA MET A 69 10.84 4.65 22.18
C MET A 69 11.67 5.89 21.80
N TYR A 70 12.97 5.91 22.10
CA TYR A 70 13.83 7.08 21.89
C TYR A 70 14.42 7.21 20.48
N TYR A 71 14.33 6.19 19.64
CA TYR A 71 14.74 6.30 18.23
C TYR A 71 13.62 6.90 17.38
N ARG A 72 13.49 8.22 17.54
CA ARG A 72 12.63 9.08 16.74
C ARG A 72 13.17 9.14 15.31
N GLY A 73 12.79 8.17 14.49
CA GLY A 73 12.95 8.29 13.05
C GLY A 73 12.52 7.05 12.27
N CYS A 74 11.33 7.08 11.68
CA CYS A 74 10.91 6.23 10.55
C CYS A 74 11.99 6.17 9.43
N ASN A 75 12.89 7.14 9.42
CA ASN A 75 14.06 7.20 8.56
C ASN A 75 15.03 6.02 8.67
N PHE A 76 15.21 5.45 9.87
CA PHE A 76 16.17 4.37 10.09
C PHE A 76 15.56 3.00 9.79
N ASP A 77 14.32 2.75 10.18
CA ASP A 77 13.66 1.50 9.81
C ASP A 77 13.34 1.41 8.30
N ALA A 78 13.32 2.54 7.57
CA ALA A 78 13.33 2.52 6.11
C ALA A 78 14.60 1.88 5.52
N PHE A 79 15.76 2.05 6.16
CA PHE A 79 16.97 1.31 5.77
C PHE A 79 16.83 -0.18 6.09
N ARG A 80 16.27 -0.54 7.26
CA ARG A 80 15.96 -1.96 7.55
C ARG A 80 15.06 -2.59 6.52
N GLY A 81 13.98 -1.91 6.12
CA GLY A 81 13.11 -2.40 5.04
C GLY A 81 13.87 -2.71 3.76
N LEU A 82 14.85 -1.88 3.38
CA LEU A 82 15.72 -2.14 2.22
C LEU A 82 16.68 -3.31 2.45
N THR A 83 17.39 -3.32 3.58
CA THR A 83 18.44 -4.32 3.86
C THR A 83 17.87 -5.72 4.14
N GLU A 84 16.70 -5.79 4.77
CA GLU A 84 15.96 -7.04 5.04
C GLU A 84 15.17 -7.52 3.80
N GLY A 85 15.20 -6.76 2.70
CA GLY A 85 14.71 -7.19 1.39
C GLY A 85 13.23 -6.96 1.12
N TYR A 86 12.53 -6.18 1.95
CA TYR A 86 11.10 -5.90 1.76
C TYR A 86 10.77 -5.14 0.47
N PHE A 87 11.75 -4.44 -0.11
CA PHE A 87 11.59 -3.70 -1.37
C PHE A 87 12.35 -4.33 -2.54
N ASP A 88 12.78 -5.59 -2.43
CA ASP A 88 13.55 -6.25 -3.48
C ASP A 88 12.79 -6.40 -4.78
N ARG A 89 11.47 -6.63 -4.69
CA ARG A 89 10.61 -6.66 -5.87
C ARG A 89 10.56 -5.30 -6.58
N ILE A 90 10.55 -4.19 -5.83
CA ILE A 90 10.61 -2.84 -6.40
C ILE A 90 11.95 -2.62 -7.10
N ILE A 91 13.07 -2.97 -6.46
CA ILE A 91 14.41 -2.80 -7.04
C ILE A 91 14.55 -3.63 -8.33
N ALA A 92 14.13 -4.90 -8.28
CA ALA A 92 14.14 -5.79 -9.45
C ALA A 92 13.24 -5.26 -10.58
N ASP A 93 12.05 -4.77 -10.23
CA ASP A 93 11.12 -4.22 -11.21
C ASP A 93 11.69 -3.01 -11.93
N LEU A 94 12.27 -2.06 -11.18
CA LEU A 94 12.87 -0.85 -11.74
C LEU A 94 14.10 -1.16 -12.60
N GLY A 95 14.88 -2.17 -12.20
CA GLY A 95 16.06 -2.61 -12.93
C GLY A 95 15.77 -3.47 -14.18
N ASP A 96 14.52 -3.89 -14.40
CA ASP A 96 14.14 -4.64 -15.59
C ASP A 96 14.01 -3.70 -16.80
N GLU A 97 15.06 -3.66 -17.62
CA GLU A 97 15.12 -2.89 -18.86
C GLU A 97 14.22 -3.45 -19.97
N THR A 98 13.82 -4.73 -19.85
CA THR A 98 12.97 -5.43 -20.83
C THR A 98 11.48 -5.22 -20.56
N LYS A 99 11.14 -4.76 -19.35
CA LYS A 99 9.76 -4.51 -18.94
C LYS A 99 9.13 -3.42 -19.80
N SER A 100 7.97 -3.75 -20.38
CA SER A 100 7.10 -2.77 -21.03
C SER A 100 6.45 -1.89 -19.96
N ARG A 101 6.48 -0.57 -20.17
CA ARG A 101 5.92 0.41 -19.25
C ARG A 101 4.85 1.24 -19.95
N PRO A 102 3.58 0.77 -19.98
CA PRO A 102 2.51 1.52 -20.62
C PRO A 102 2.36 2.92 -20.04
N VAL A 103 1.97 3.86 -20.90
CA VAL A 103 1.66 5.25 -20.52
C VAL A 103 0.37 5.25 -19.69
N GLY A 104 0.40 5.97 -18.58
CA GLY A 104 -0.75 6.15 -17.69
C GLY A 104 -0.41 5.97 -16.22
N CYS A 105 -1.39 6.24 -15.35
CA CYS A 105 -1.20 6.11 -13.92
C CYS A 105 -1.27 4.63 -13.50
N TYR A 106 -0.21 4.09 -12.89
CA TYR A 106 -0.16 2.66 -12.50
C TYR A 106 -1.03 2.35 -11.29
N ARG A 107 -1.52 3.39 -10.60
CA ARG A 107 -2.55 3.24 -9.57
C ARG A 107 -3.92 2.96 -10.17
N ASP A 108 -4.11 3.19 -11.47
CA ASP A 108 -5.23 2.66 -12.23
C ASP A 108 -4.91 1.22 -12.68
N PRO A 109 -5.57 0.19 -12.12
CA PRO A 109 -5.32 -1.20 -12.49
C PRO A 109 -5.61 -1.50 -13.97
N ARG A 110 -6.31 -0.64 -14.72
CA ARG A 110 -6.43 -0.79 -16.19
C ARG A 110 -5.09 -0.60 -16.91
N VAL A 111 -4.16 0.15 -16.30
CA VAL A 111 -2.82 0.39 -16.83
C VAL A 111 -1.86 -0.69 -16.34
N SER A 112 -1.83 -0.94 -15.03
CA SER A 112 -0.83 -1.82 -14.41
C SER A 112 -1.22 -3.29 -14.43
N ALA A 113 -2.51 -3.64 -14.38
CA ALA A 113 -2.97 -5.02 -14.29
C ALA A 113 -4.33 -5.26 -15.01
N PRO A 114 -4.46 -4.94 -16.32
CA PRO A 114 -5.74 -5.02 -17.03
C PRO A 114 -6.36 -6.42 -17.02
N GLY A 115 -5.53 -7.47 -17.02
CA GLY A 115 -6.00 -8.86 -16.89
C GLY A 115 -6.74 -9.10 -15.59
N VAL A 116 -6.23 -8.56 -14.47
CA VAL A 116 -6.87 -8.69 -13.15
C VAL A 116 -8.20 -7.93 -13.11
N VAL A 117 -8.29 -6.77 -13.76
CA VAL A 117 -9.58 -6.05 -13.89
C VAL A 117 -10.61 -6.93 -14.60
N ALA A 118 -10.25 -7.55 -15.72
CA ALA A 118 -11.14 -8.44 -16.46
C ALA A 118 -11.57 -9.67 -15.64
N GLU A 119 -10.66 -10.24 -14.83
CA GLU A 119 -10.98 -11.30 -13.90
C GLU A 119 -11.98 -10.84 -12.84
N VAL A 120 -11.75 -9.71 -12.18
CA VAL A 120 -12.66 -9.16 -11.16
C VAL A 120 -14.06 -8.92 -11.73
N CYS A 121 -14.16 -8.34 -12.93
CA CYS A 121 -15.44 -8.16 -13.62
C CYS A 121 -16.17 -9.49 -13.79
N ARG A 122 -15.47 -10.54 -14.23
CA ARG A 122 -16.05 -11.87 -14.47
C ARG A 122 -16.45 -12.58 -13.18
N GLU A 123 -15.57 -12.61 -12.19
CA GLU A 123 -15.77 -13.38 -10.95
C GLU A 123 -16.81 -12.72 -10.02
N LEU A 124 -16.88 -11.39 -9.99
CA LEU A 124 -17.79 -10.64 -9.11
C LEU A 124 -19.03 -10.08 -9.85
N GLY A 125 -19.10 -10.23 -11.17
CA GLY A 125 -20.20 -9.70 -11.99
C GLY A 125 -20.27 -8.17 -11.96
N LEU A 126 -19.13 -7.50 -11.83
CA LEU A 126 -19.04 -6.04 -11.71
C LEU A 126 -18.82 -5.37 -13.07
N SER A 127 -19.24 -4.11 -13.18
CA SER A 127 -18.77 -3.20 -14.22
C SER A 127 -17.27 -2.95 -14.10
N GLU A 128 -16.62 -2.60 -15.22
CA GLU A 128 -15.18 -2.29 -15.21
C GLU A 128 -14.83 -1.17 -14.22
N SER A 129 -15.68 -0.13 -14.12
CA SER A 129 -15.42 0.96 -13.18
C SER A 129 -15.54 0.51 -11.72
N ALA A 130 -16.51 -0.34 -11.38
CA ALA A 130 -16.60 -0.91 -10.04
C ALA A 130 -15.43 -1.86 -9.74
N ALA A 131 -15.03 -2.71 -10.68
CA ALA A 131 -13.87 -3.60 -10.53
C ALA A 131 -12.56 -2.83 -10.28
N VAL A 132 -12.33 -1.76 -11.05
CA VAL A 132 -11.20 -0.84 -10.88
C VAL A 132 -11.21 -0.22 -9.49
N TYR A 133 -12.36 0.34 -9.08
CA TYR A 133 -12.46 0.98 -7.78
C TYR A 133 -12.26 -0.01 -6.63
N PHE A 134 -12.81 -1.23 -6.77
CA PHE A 134 -12.67 -2.28 -5.79
C PHE A 134 -11.21 -2.70 -5.59
N LEU A 135 -10.47 -2.94 -6.68
CA LEU A 135 -9.04 -3.27 -6.61
C LEU A 135 -8.23 -2.14 -5.94
N GLN A 136 -8.54 -0.88 -6.24
CA GLN A 136 -7.90 0.26 -5.59
C GLN A 136 -8.21 0.33 -4.09
N LEU A 137 -9.45 0.06 -3.69
CA LEU A 137 -9.82 -0.01 -2.27
C LEU A 137 -9.12 -1.18 -1.58
N LEU A 138 -8.97 -2.32 -2.26
CA LEU A 138 -8.36 -3.54 -1.73
C LEU A 138 -6.84 -3.43 -1.55
N ALA A 139 -6.17 -2.72 -2.46
CA ALA A 139 -4.72 -2.67 -2.54
C ALA A 139 -4.10 -1.36 -1.99
N LEU A 140 -4.67 -0.19 -2.27
CA LEU A 140 -3.99 1.09 -2.05
C LEU A 140 -4.19 1.62 -0.63
N VAL A 141 -3.14 2.18 -0.03
CA VAL A 141 -3.17 2.72 1.34
C VAL A 141 -4.06 3.96 1.49
N ASP A 142 -4.09 4.86 0.50
CA ASP A 142 -4.77 6.17 0.55
C ASP A 142 -5.74 6.44 -0.62
N PRO A 143 -6.72 5.56 -0.91
CA PRO A 143 -7.68 5.74 -1.98
C PRO A 143 -8.77 6.75 -1.58
N THR A 144 -8.39 8.00 -1.33
CA THR A 144 -9.34 9.10 -1.10
C THR A 144 -10.18 9.33 -2.35
N ASP A 145 -11.37 9.91 -2.19
CA ASP A 145 -12.25 10.19 -3.34
C ASP A 145 -11.54 11.05 -4.39
N SER A 146 -10.73 12.02 -3.96
CA SER A 146 -9.95 12.89 -4.84
C SER A 146 -8.86 12.12 -5.59
N ASN A 147 -8.13 11.26 -4.89
CA ASN A 147 -7.06 10.46 -5.47
C ASN A 147 -7.61 9.48 -6.52
N VAL A 148 -8.66 8.73 -6.19
CA VAL A 148 -9.26 7.74 -7.10
C VAL A 148 -9.79 8.42 -8.37
N LYS A 149 -10.48 9.57 -8.22
CA LYS A 149 -10.91 10.35 -9.39
C LYS A 149 -9.74 10.84 -10.24
N ALA A 150 -8.65 11.29 -9.61
CA ALA A 150 -7.47 11.78 -10.31
C ALA A 150 -6.75 10.65 -11.06
N TRP A 151 -6.48 9.51 -10.41
CA TRP A 151 -5.80 8.37 -11.01
C TRP A 151 -6.55 7.79 -12.21
N ASN A 152 -7.88 7.72 -12.12
CA ASN A 152 -8.71 7.09 -13.14
C ASN A 152 -9.26 8.07 -14.20
N GLY A 153 -9.02 9.38 -14.04
CA GLY A 153 -9.60 10.43 -14.87
C GLY A 153 -11.13 10.52 -14.76
N TRP A 154 -11.71 10.13 -13.63
CA TRP A 154 -13.16 10.01 -13.48
C TRP A 154 -13.86 11.31 -13.13
N LYS A 155 -15.03 11.49 -13.74
CA LYS A 155 -16.02 12.49 -13.32
C LYS A 155 -16.79 11.97 -12.11
N LYS A 156 -17.38 12.90 -11.35
CA LYS A 156 -18.17 12.58 -10.15
C LYS A 156 -19.24 11.52 -10.40
N LYS A 157 -20.01 11.62 -11.50
CA LYS A 157 -21.08 10.67 -11.83
C LYS A 157 -20.56 9.22 -11.92
N GLN A 158 -19.49 9.00 -12.68
CA GLN A 158 -18.91 7.66 -12.87
C GLN A 158 -18.38 7.08 -11.55
N PHE A 159 -17.75 7.93 -10.73
CA PHE A 159 -17.27 7.51 -9.41
C PHE A 159 -18.43 7.15 -8.46
N ASP A 160 -19.50 7.95 -8.45
CA ASP A 160 -20.68 7.69 -7.62
C ASP A 160 -21.40 6.39 -8.08
N GLU A 161 -21.47 6.11 -9.38
CA GLU A 161 -22.03 4.86 -9.94
C GLU A 161 -21.20 3.64 -9.53
N ALA A 162 -19.86 3.69 -9.70
CA ALA A 162 -18.97 2.61 -9.27
C ALA A 162 -19.08 2.34 -7.76
N ARG A 163 -19.16 3.41 -6.95
CA ARG A 163 -19.36 3.28 -5.50
C ARG A 163 -20.69 2.60 -5.17
N ALA A 164 -21.78 3.04 -5.78
CA ALA A 164 -23.12 2.49 -5.51
C ALA A 164 -23.18 1.01 -5.85
N GLU A 165 -22.55 0.59 -6.95
CA GLU A 165 -22.46 -0.81 -7.34
C GLU A 165 -21.69 -1.64 -6.30
N LEU A 166 -20.54 -1.17 -5.80
CA LEU A 166 -19.80 -1.89 -4.76
C LEU A 166 -20.59 -2.06 -3.45
N VAL A 167 -21.39 -1.05 -3.08
CA VAL A 167 -22.29 -1.15 -1.91
C VAL A 167 -23.40 -2.16 -2.19
N ALA A 168 -24.01 -2.13 -3.38
CA ALA A 168 -25.07 -3.07 -3.76
C ALA A 168 -24.61 -4.53 -3.82
N HIS A 169 -23.32 -4.78 -4.07
CA HIS A 169 -22.70 -6.11 -4.04
C HIS A 169 -22.17 -6.51 -2.65
N ASP A 170 -22.41 -5.71 -1.60
CA ASP A 170 -21.93 -5.93 -0.23
C ASP A 170 -20.39 -6.12 -0.12
N LEU A 171 -19.63 -5.58 -1.08
CA LEU A 171 -18.16 -5.67 -1.10
C LEU A 171 -17.50 -4.62 -0.20
N VAL A 172 -18.23 -3.54 0.10
CA VAL A 172 -17.78 -2.42 0.92
C VAL A 172 -18.88 -2.00 1.89
N VAL A 173 -18.47 -1.39 2.99
CA VAL A 173 -19.38 -0.80 3.98
C VAL A 173 -19.31 0.72 3.95
N GLU A 174 -20.45 1.37 4.06
CA GLU A 174 -20.51 2.82 4.22
C GLU A 174 -20.17 3.23 5.65
N GLY A 175 -19.48 4.35 5.81
CA GLY A 175 -19.13 4.87 7.12
C GLY A 175 -18.37 6.18 7.08
N LYS A 176 -17.99 6.65 8.28
CA LYS A 176 -17.12 7.81 8.44
C LYS A 176 -15.92 7.43 9.27
N ARG A 177 -14.72 7.66 8.72
CA ARG A 177 -13.44 7.47 9.39
C ARG A 177 -12.62 8.75 9.28
N THR A 178 -12.10 9.21 10.42
CA THR A 178 -11.28 10.43 10.47
C THR A 178 -10.04 10.27 9.60
N GLY A 179 -9.80 11.24 8.71
CA GLY A 179 -8.63 11.26 7.82
C GLY A 179 -8.72 10.37 6.58
N ALA A 180 -9.82 9.64 6.36
CA ALA A 180 -9.93 8.73 5.21
C ALA A 180 -10.25 9.41 3.87
N GLY A 181 -10.91 10.57 3.89
CA GLY A 181 -11.26 11.30 2.66
C GLY A 181 -12.21 10.54 1.71
N ARG A 182 -12.95 9.55 2.23
CA ARG A 182 -13.92 8.71 1.51
C ARG A 182 -15.03 8.25 2.44
N THR A 183 -16.09 7.68 1.86
CA THR A 183 -17.29 7.21 2.59
C THR A 183 -17.50 5.70 2.55
N VAL A 184 -16.74 4.96 1.77
CA VAL A 184 -16.81 3.49 1.69
C VAL A 184 -15.48 2.86 2.11
N PHE A 185 -15.57 1.70 2.75
CA PHE A 185 -14.44 0.99 3.36
C PHE A 185 -14.57 -0.50 3.13
N LEU A 186 -13.44 -1.20 3.11
CA LEU A 186 -13.47 -2.67 3.20
C LEU A 186 -14.05 -3.09 4.56
N PRO A 187 -14.79 -4.20 4.63
CA PRO A 187 -15.16 -4.81 5.91
C PRO A 187 -13.89 -5.11 6.73
N GLY A 188 -13.86 -4.68 7.99
CA GLY A 188 -12.72 -4.95 8.87
C GLY A 188 -12.30 -3.80 9.77
N ALA A 189 -11.18 -4.01 10.46
CA ALA A 189 -10.64 -3.05 11.41
C ALA A 189 -10.06 -1.82 10.69
N TRP A 190 -10.34 -0.65 11.26
CA TRP A 190 -9.75 0.63 10.88
C TRP A 190 -8.71 1.02 11.92
N TRP A 191 -7.46 1.21 11.51
CA TRP A 191 -6.41 1.68 12.39
C TRP A 191 -6.28 3.19 12.29
N GLU A 192 -6.51 3.87 13.41
CA GLU A 192 -6.27 5.30 13.54
C GLU A 192 -4.77 5.59 13.59
N ALA A 193 -4.35 6.68 12.96
CA ALA A 193 -2.93 7.02 12.87
C ALA A 193 -2.42 7.88 14.02
N GLN A 194 -1.15 7.66 14.36
CA GLN A 194 -0.36 8.62 15.10
C GLN A 194 -0.03 9.83 14.21
N SER A 195 0.24 11.00 14.83
CA SER A 195 0.65 12.20 14.10
C SER A 195 1.83 11.91 13.15
N GLY A 196 1.67 12.25 11.87
CA GLY A 196 2.68 12.03 10.83
C GLY A 196 2.60 10.69 10.09
N SER A 197 1.66 9.81 10.46
CA SER A 197 1.31 8.59 9.73
C SER A 197 -0.09 8.70 9.10
N MET A 198 -0.43 7.76 8.21
CA MET A 198 -1.75 7.71 7.57
C MET A 198 -2.63 6.63 8.19
N PRO A 199 -3.92 6.92 8.48
CA PRO A 199 -4.84 5.92 8.98
C PRO A 199 -5.21 4.96 7.86
N VAL A 200 -5.44 3.69 8.18
CA VAL A 200 -5.51 2.62 7.19
C VAL A 200 -6.45 1.48 7.62
N GLU A 201 -7.05 0.77 6.67
CA GLU A 201 -7.63 -0.53 6.94
C GLU A 201 -6.54 -1.54 7.32
N ALA A 202 -6.72 -2.26 8.43
CA ALA A 202 -5.76 -3.25 8.94
C ALA A 202 -5.36 -4.29 7.87
N TRP A 203 -6.31 -4.69 7.03
CA TRP A 203 -6.09 -5.56 5.87
C TRP A 203 -4.85 -5.19 5.04
N LYS A 204 -4.61 -3.88 4.85
CA LYS A 204 -3.55 -3.38 3.98
C LYS A 204 -2.18 -3.50 4.61
N SER A 205 -2.05 -3.69 5.92
CA SER A 205 -0.73 -3.83 6.56
C SER A 205 0.10 -5.01 6.01
N ASN A 206 -0.53 -5.94 5.29
CA ASN A 206 0.15 -7.04 4.62
C ASN A 206 0.99 -6.61 3.40
N PHE A 207 0.71 -5.45 2.80
CA PHE A 207 1.38 -4.97 1.57
C PHE A 207 2.24 -3.72 1.81
N TYR A 208 2.28 -3.26 3.05
CA TYR A 208 2.92 -2.03 3.48
C TYR A 208 3.65 -2.28 4.80
N LEU A 209 4.77 -1.59 5.03
CA LEU A 209 5.47 -1.66 6.31
C LEU A 209 4.77 -0.76 7.34
N ILE A 210 3.61 -1.21 7.82
CA ILE A 210 2.78 -0.52 8.81
C ILE A 210 2.68 -1.37 10.06
N ARG A 211 3.01 -0.77 11.21
CA ARG A 211 2.86 -1.40 12.53
C ARG A 211 1.67 -0.80 13.27
N TYR A 212 1.03 -1.60 14.11
CA TYR A 212 -0.05 -1.18 15.00
C TYR A 212 0.31 -1.49 16.45
N ARG A 213 0.12 -0.53 17.36
CA ARG A 213 0.25 -0.76 18.82
C ARG A 213 -0.96 -0.22 19.54
N GLU A 214 -1.09 1.11 19.53
CA GLU A 214 -2.30 1.83 19.95
C GLU A 214 -2.89 2.60 18.76
N ARG A 215 -1.98 3.07 17.89
CA ARG A 215 -2.26 3.73 16.63
C ARG A 215 -1.35 3.13 15.57
N CYS A 216 -1.76 3.19 14.30
CA CYS A 216 -0.89 2.78 13.21
C CYS A 216 0.22 3.80 12.99
N GLU A 217 1.41 3.27 12.70
CA GLU A 217 2.59 4.01 12.35
C GLU A 217 3.21 3.39 11.10
N SER A 218 3.59 4.25 10.16
CA SER A 218 4.35 3.81 9.00
C SER A 218 5.83 3.73 9.32
N THR A 219 6.40 2.57 9.09
CA THR A 219 7.83 2.31 9.23
C THR A 219 8.62 3.09 8.18
N VAL A 220 8.06 3.29 6.99
CA VAL A 220 8.63 4.14 5.93
C VAL A 220 7.74 5.35 5.71
N ARG A 221 8.30 6.56 5.66
CA ARG A 221 7.52 7.77 5.37
C ARG A 221 6.73 7.60 4.07
N TRP A 222 5.49 8.10 4.05
CA TRP A 222 4.52 8.02 2.94
C TRP A 222 3.94 6.63 2.64
N CYS A 223 4.26 5.61 3.45
CA CYS A 223 3.71 4.26 3.32
C CYS A 223 3.84 3.69 1.89
N PRO A 224 5.05 3.60 1.31
CA PRO A 224 5.22 2.92 0.02
C PRO A 224 4.79 1.44 0.10
N PRO A 225 4.13 0.88 -0.93
CA PRO A 225 3.91 -0.56 -1.03
C PRO A 225 5.24 -1.30 -1.17
N THR A 226 5.26 -2.55 -0.73
CA THR A 226 6.44 -3.44 -0.85
C THR A 226 6.56 -4.08 -2.23
N GLU A 227 5.54 -3.93 -3.08
CA GLU A 227 5.46 -4.50 -4.42
C GLU A 227 5.06 -3.42 -5.44
N PRO A 228 5.55 -3.50 -6.69
CA PRO A 228 5.15 -2.57 -7.75
C PRO A 228 3.68 -2.82 -8.11
N PHE A 229 2.98 -1.80 -8.62
CA PHE A 229 1.52 -1.83 -8.74
C PHE A 229 0.99 -2.97 -9.64
N ASP A 230 1.72 -3.31 -10.70
CA ASP A 230 1.39 -4.41 -11.61
C ASP A 230 1.55 -5.80 -10.98
N GLN A 231 2.28 -5.91 -9.88
CA GLN A 231 2.36 -7.12 -9.06
C GLN A 231 1.43 -7.05 -7.84
N LEU A 232 1.28 -5.86 -7.26
CA LEU A 232 0.43 -5.62 -6.08
C LEU A 232 -1.03 -5.99 -6.35
N PHE A 233 -1.62 -5.55 -7.47
CA PHE A 233 -3.01 -5.87 -7.79
C PHE A 233 -3.25 -7.38 -7.97
N PRO A 234 -2.43 -8.13 -8.74
CA PRO A 234 -2.50 -9.59 -8.77
C PRO A 234 -2.32 -10.25 -7.40
N THR A 235 -1.33 -9.82 -6.60
CA THR A 235 -1.08 -10.40 -5.27
C THR A 235 -2.29 -10.25 -4.36
N VAL A 236 -2.88 -9.05 -4.34
CA VAL A 236 -4.06 -8.71 -3.53
C VAL A 236 -5.27 -9.51 -4.00
N TRP A 237 -5.49 -9.61 -5.32
CA TRP A 237 -6.58 -10.40 -5.90
C TRP A 237 -6.41 -11.90 -5.66
N GLY A 238 -5.19 -12.42 -5.73
CA GLY A 238 -4.87 -13.81 -5.41
C GLY A 238 -5.24 -14.19 -3.99
N ARG A 239 -5.02 -13.29 -3.01
CA ARG A 239 -5.49 -13.49 -1.62
C ARG A 239 -7.02 -13.51 -1.53
N TRP A 240 -7.69 -12.61 -2.24
CA TRP A 240 -9.15 -12.60 -2.29
C TRP A 240 -9.73 -13.93 -2.81
N LEU A 241 -9.12 -14.47 -3.87
CA LEU A 241 -9.49 -15.75 -4.47
C LEU A 241 -9.19 -16.94 -3.56
N SER A 242 -8.12 -16.89 -2.76
CA SER A 242 -7.79 -17.93 -1.78
C SER A 242 -8.71 -17.92 -0.54
N GLY A 243 -9.64 -16.97 -0.47
CA GLY A 243 -10.59 -16.82 0.63
C GLY A 243 -10.08 -15.98 1.79
N ASP A 244 -8.84 -15.49 1.71
CA ASP A 244 -8.30 -14.51 2.64
C ASP A 244 -8.83 -13.12 2.23
N ARG A 245 -9.90 -12.68 2.91
CA ARG A 245 -10.66 -11.49 2.55
C ARG A 245 -10.73 -10.50 3.71
N PRO A 246 -10.82 -9.19 3.42
CA PRO A 246 -11.19 -8.20 4.42
C PRO A 246 -12.50 -8.61 5.10
N SER A 247 -12.43 -8.81 6.40
CA SER A 247 -13.59 -9.15 7.22
C SER A 247 -13.44 -8.48 8.58
N PHE A 248 -14.56 -8.21 9.23
CA PHE A 248 -14.54 -7.94 10.66
C PHE A 248 -14.07 -9.21 11.36
N ASP A 249 -13.06 -9.10 12.23
CA ASP A 249 -12.69 -10.22 13.09
C ASP A 249 -13.95 -10.80 13.73
N ALA A 250 -14.05 -12.13 13.75
CA ALA A 250 -15.13 -12.79 14.47
C ALA A 250 -15.05 -12.31 15.92
N LEU A 251 -16.07 -11.55 16.37
CA LEU A 251 -16.18 -11.10 17.75
C LEU A 251 -16.16 -12.35 18.66
N THR A 252 -14.99 -12.72 19.18
CA THR A 252 -14.89 -13.70 20.25
C THR A 252 -15.41 -13.03 21.50
N THR A 253 -16.73 -13.00 21.66
CA THR A 253 -17.37 -12.57 22.90
C THR A 253 -17.06 -13.62 23.97
N LYS A 254 -15.91 -13.48 24.63
CA LYS A 254 -15.74 -14.07 25.96
C LYS A 254 -16.77 -13.39 26.85
N LYS A 255 -17.92 -14.05 27.03
CA LYS A 255 -18.93 -13.70 28.03
C LYS A 255 -18.22 -13.60 29.38
N TYR A 256 -17.97 -12.39 29.85
CA TYR A 256 -17.69 -12.18 31.26
C TYR A 256 -18.99 -12.51 32.01
N ARG A 257 -18.98 -13.66 32.69
CA ARG A 257 -20.03 -14.05 33.62
C ARG A 257 -19.89 -13.11 34.83
N ARG A 258 -20.98 -12.39 35.13
CA ARG A 258 -21.12 -11.53 36.32
C ARG A 258 -20.96 -12.32 37.60
#